data_AF-A0A1F6SQ43-F1
#
_entry.id   AF-A0A1F6SQ43-F1
#
_cell.length_a   1.000
_cell.length_b   1.000
_cell.length_c   1.000
_cell.angle_alpha   90.00
_cell.angle_beta   90.00
_cell.angle_gamma   90.00
#
_symmetry.space_group_name_H-M   'P 1'
#
loop_
_entity.id
_entity.type
_entity.pdbx_description
1 polymer ?
#
loop_
_entity_poly.entity_id
_entity_poly.type
_entity_poly.pdbx_seq_one_letter_code
_entity_poly.pdbx_strand_id
1 'polypeptide(L)'
;MKNEFYLAGGTALAIHLGHRESVDLDWFCQKSFSNSKVKKNLEETGKFELISEEEGTINGLLDNIKVSFFKYDYDLVFPLVSSKNINLADERDVAAMKIDAISSRGSKKDFIDLFFLLKKHTLEDLLDIFSKKYKNIKFNKLHILKSLAFFEDAESDPMPVMLQSADWISIKNSIQEKISIISI
;
A
#
# COMPACT_ATOMS: atom_id res chain seq x y z
N MET A 1 16.20 10.80 9.66
CA MET A 1 14.78 10.57 9.33
C MET A 1 14.29 11.45 8.18
N LYS A 2 14.36 12.79 8.28
CA LYS A 2 13.84 13.67 7.23
C LYS A 2 14.58 13.41 5.90
N ASN A 3 13.81 13.18 4.82
CA ASN A 3 14.25 12.81 3.46
C ASN A 3 14.81 11.40 3.26
N GLU A 4 14.91 10.56 4.30
CA GLU A 4 15.34 9.16 4.15
C GLU A 4 14.16 8.23 3.89
N PHE A 5 13.01 8.51 4.51
CA PHE A 5 11.81 7.70 4.42
C PHE A 5 10.71 8.40 3.64
N TYR A 6 9.86 7.59 3.01
CA TYR A 6 8.60 8.02 2.42
C TYR A 6 7.46 7.17 2.95
N LEU A 7 6.27 7.76 3.08
CA LEU A 7 5.06 7.06 3.45
C LEU A 7 4.47 6.37 2.22
N ALA A 8 4.09 5.11 2.35
CA ALA A 8 3.35 4.40 1.31
C ALA A 8 2.17 3.62 1.91
N GLY A 9 1.64 2.63 1.19
CA GLY A 9 0.55 1.79 1.68
C GLY A 9 -0.78 2.52 1.81
N GLY A 10 -1.65 2.00 2.68
CA GLY A 10 -3.05 2.44 2.79
C GLY A 10 -3.21 3.91 3.18
N THR A 11 -2.34 4.43 4.05
CA THR A 11 -2.43 5.81 4.53
C THR A 11 -1.92 6.83 3.53
N ALA A 12 -0.82 6.53 2.81
CA ALA A 12 -0.41 7.38 1.70
C ALA A 12 -1.51 7.48 0.63
N LEU A 13 -2.16 6.36 0.30
CA LEU A 13 -3.24 6.35 -0.68
C LEU A 13 -4.50 7.07 -0.18
N ALA A 14 -4.85 6.91 1.10
CA ALA A 14 -5.96 7.66 1.71
C ALA A 14 -5.72 9.18 1.66
N ILE A 15 -4.46 9.64 1.81
CA ILE A 15 -4.12 11.06 1.66
C ILE A 15 -4.29 11.52 0.20
N HIS A 16 -3.91 10.71 -0.78
CA HIS A 16 -4.06 11.05 -2.21
C HIS A 16 -5.52 11.11 -2.64
N LEU A 17 -6.32 10.14 -2.22
CA LEU A 17 -7.65 9.90 -2.78
C LEU A 17 -8.78 10.41 -1.89
N GLY A 18 -8.56 10.55 -0.58
CA GLY A 18 -9.59 10.98 0.38
C GLY A 18 -10.83 10.07 0.39
N HIS A 19 -10.67 8.77 0.16
CA HIS A 19 -11.78 7.82 -0.02
C HIS A 19 -12.18 7.07 1.25
N ARG A 20 -11.25 6.91 2.21
CA ARG A 20 -11.48 6.26 3.51
C ARG A 20 -10.51 6.77 4.57
N GLU A 21 -10.82 6.54 5.83
CA GLU A 21 -9.86 6.75 6.92
C GLU A 21 -8.77 5.67 6.93
N SER A 22 -7.57 6.07 7.32
CA SER A 22 -6.41 5.19 7.49
C SER A 22 -5.44 5.84 8.48
N VAL A 23 -5.04 5.08 9.51
CA VAL A 23 -4.27 5.62 10.65
C VAL A 23 -2.88 5.00 10.79
N ASP A 24 -2.65 3.83 10.19
CA ASP A 24 -1.36 3.13 10.26
C ASP A 24 -0.32 3.85 9.40
N LEU A 25 0.90 4.03 9.91
CA LEU A 25 1.97 4.72 9.17
C LEU A 25 3.05 3.75 8.75
N ASP A 26 3.06 3.39 7.46
CA ASP A 26 4.05 2.52 6.85
C ASP A 26 5.11 3.36 6.11
N TRP A 27 6.30 3.43 6.71
CA TRP A 27 7.46 4.17 6.20
C TRP A 27 8.42 3.24 5.48
N PHE A 28 8.85 3.65 4.29
CA PHE A 28 9.72 2.86 3.43
C PHE A 28 11.00 3.62 3.12
N CYS A 29 12.12 2.90 3.01
CA CYS A 29 13.41 3.43 2.62
C CYS A 29 14.10 2.47 1.64
N GLN A 30 14.65 3.00 0.55
CA GLN A 30 15.40 2.19 -0.43
C GLN A 30 16.81 1.84 0.05
N LYS A 31 17.35 2.59 1.01
CA LYS A 31 18.69 2.39 1.56
C LYS A 31 18.58 1.62 2.88
N SER A 32 19.61 0.85 3.19
CA SER A 32 19.75 0.29 4.54
C SER A 32 19.74 1.41 5.58
N PHE A 33 19.04 1.20 6.68
CA PHE A 33 19.02 2.11 7.81
C PHE A 33 19.33 1.36 9.11
N SER A 34 19.66 2.11 10.15
CA SER A 34 19.94 1.56 11.47
C SER A 34 18.66 1.55 12.30
N ASN A 35 18.22 0.34 12.68
CA ASN A 35 17.04 0.18 13.52
C ASN A 35 17.19 0.92 14.86
N SER A 36 18.38 0.84 15.49
CA SER A 36 18.64 1.55 16.74
C SER A 36 18.50 3.06 16.60
N LYS A 37 18.92 3.66 15.48
CA LYS A 37 18.68 5.08 15.21
C LYS A 37 17.19 5.39 15.04
N VAL A 38 16.43 4.55 14.34
CA VAL A 38 14.99 4.75 14.16
C VAL A 38 14.27 4.67 15.51
N LYS A 39 14.51 3.62 16.30
CA LYS A 39 13.92 3.46 17.64
C LYS A 39 14.22 4.65 18.54
N LYS A 40 15.48 5.08 18.61
CA LYS A 40 15.87 6.27 19.39
C LYS A 40 15.09 7.52 18.97
N ASN A 41 14.95 7.78 17.67
CA ASN A 41 14.18 8.93 17.20
C ASN A 41 12.68 8.80 17.57
N LEU A 42 12.11 7.59 17.53
CA LEU A 42 10.72 7.36 17.92
C LEU A 42 10.50 7.60 19.42
N GLU A 43 11.40 7.09 20.26
CA GLU A 43 11.41 7.33 21.71
C GLU A 43 11.58 8.81 22.07
N GLU A 44 12.34 9.57 21.27
CA GLU A 44 12.47 11.03 21.42
C GLU A 44 11.23 11.79 20.92
N THR A 45 10.43 11.19 20.04
CA THR A 45 9.24 11.81 19.46
C THR A 45 8.01 11.62 20.34
N GLY A 46 7.86 10.47 20.98
CA GLY A 46 6.68 10.11 21.78
C GLY A 46 6.84 8.79 22.51
N LYS A 47 5.74 8.27 23.07
CA LYS A 47 5.76 6.98 23.77
C LYS A 47 5.83 5.85 22.73
N PHE A 48 7.04 5.33 22.52
CA PHE A 48 7.28 4.22 21.60
C PHE A 48 7.23 2.86 22.31
N GLU A 49 6.45 1.94 21.76
CA GLU A 49 6.37 0.54 22.18
C GLU A 49 6.77 -0.36 21.01
N LEU A 50 7.86 -1.10 21.15
CA LEU A 50 8.33 -2.03 20.13
C LEU A 50 7.46 -3.29 20.10
N ILE A 51 6.94 -3.65 18.91
CA ILE A 51 6.20 -4.90 18.68
C ILE A 51 7.13 -5.97 18.10
N SER A 52 7.88 -5.63 17.05
CA SER A 52 8.85 -6.53 16.44
C SER A 52 9.99 -5.78 15.76
N GLU A 53 11.14 -6.44 15.67
CA GLU A 53 12.35 -5.91 15.07
C GLU A 53 13.07 -7.02 14.31
N GLU A 54 13.37 -6.75 13.04
CA GLU A 54 14.23 -7.57 12.18
C GLU A 54 15.18 -6.64 11.43
N GLU A 55 16.22 -7.16 10.79
CA GLU A 55 17.13 -6.31 10.02
C GLU A 55 16.38 -5.51 8.95
N GLY A 56 16.45 -4.18 9.02
CA GLY A 56 15.73 -3.29 8.10
C GLY A 56 14.22 -3.24 8.31
N THR A 57 13.68 -3.82 9.39
CA THR A 57 12.25 -3.77 9.71
C THR A 57 12.02 -3.42 11.17
N ILE A 58 11.15 -2.45 11.43
CA ILE A 58 10.64 -2.14 12.78
C ILE A 58 9.13 -2.07 12.69
N ASN A 59 8.44 -2.73 13.61
CA ASN A 59 7.02 -2.54 13.86
C ASN A 59 6.82 -2.13 15.32
N GLY A 60 5.99 -1.12 15.56
CA GLY A 60 5.69 -0.67 16.90
C GLY A 60 4.47 0.23 16.97
N LEU A 61 4.24 0.77 18.16
CA LEU A 61 3.24 1.80 18.42
C LEU A 61 3.96 3.07 18.84
N LEU A 62 3.60 4.21 18.25
CA LEU A 62 4.00 5.53 18.72
C LEU A 62 2.74 6.25 19.18
N ASP A 63 2.61 6.51 20.48
CA ASP A 63 1.42 7.12 21.09
C ASP A 63 0.12 6.39 20.69
N ASN A 64 0.15 5.05 20.71
CA ASN A 64 -0.91 4.14 20.29
C ASN A 64 -1.24 4.13 18.77
N ILE A 65 -0.49 4.86 17.94
CA ILE A 65 -0.57 4.78 16.48
C ILE A 65 0.40 3.71 15.99
N LYS A 66 -0.07 2.79 15.15
CA LYS A 66 0.80 1.79 14.52
C LYS A 66 1.78 2.48 13.57
N VAL A 67 3.06 2.24 13.79
CA VAL A 67 4.14 2.72 12.93
C VAL A 67 5.01 1.54 12.51
N SER A 68 5.32 1.49 11.22
CA SER A 68 6.19 0.48 10.65
C SER A 68 7.25 1.14 9.77
N PHE A 69 8.46 0.61 9.80
CA PHE A 69 9.59 1.07 9.00
C PHE A 69 10.18 -0.12 8.26
N PHE A 70 10.33 0.00 6.94
CA PHE A 70 10.78 -1.08 6.07
C PHE A 70 11.93 -0.63 5.17
N LYS A 71 12.98 -1.44 5.10
CA LYS A 71 13.92 -1.39 3.99
C LYS A 71 13.21 -2.06 2.82
N TYR A 72 13.10 -1.34 1.72
CA TYR A 72 12.30 -1.73 0.58
C TYR A 72 13.11 -1.58 -0.69
N ASP A 73 13.61 -2.71 -1.19
CA ASP A 73 14.61 -2.77 -2.25
C ASP A 73 14.02 -2.54 -3.66
N TYR A 74 12.70 -2.34 -3.77
CA TYR A 74 12.05 -2.04 -5.04
C TYR A 74 12.14 -0.56 -5.38
N ASP A 75 12.48 -0.29 -6.64
CA ASP A 75 12.57 1.06 -7.15
C ASP A 75 11.21 1.78 -7.10
N LEU A 76 11.24 3.08 -6.87
CA LEU A 76 10.11 3.95 -7.16
C LEU A 76 10.02 4.13 -8.68
N VAL A 77 8.85 3.88 -9.25
CA VAL A 77 8.61 4.08 -10.69
C VAL A 77 8.37 5.57 -10.97
N PHE A 78 7.78 6.28 -10.01
CA PHE A 78 7.48 7.71 -10.10
C PHE A 78 8.16 8.51 -8.98
N PRO A 79 8.41 9.82 -9.20
CA PRO A 79 8.92 10.69 -8.15
C PRO A 79 8.00 10.71 -6.93
N LEU A 80 8.61 10.87 -5.75
CA LEU A 80 7.85 11.09 -4.52
C LEU A 80 7.01 12.37 -4.62
N VAL A 81 5.81 12.31 -4.03
CA VAL A 81 4.92 13.47 -3.92
C VAL A 81 5.13 14.12 -2.57
N SER A 82 5.60 15.37 -2.56
CA SER A 82 5.73 16.13 -1.32
C SER A 82 4.35 16.60 -0.83
N SER A 83 3.99 16.22 0.40
CA SER A 83 2.76 16.67 1.05
C SER A 83 3.10 17.23 2.43
N LYS A 84 2.85 18.52 2.63
CA LYS A 84 3.28 19.27 3.82
C LYS A 84 4.79 19.10 4.09
N ASN A 85 5.14 18.27 5.07
CA ASN A 85 6.51 18.02 5.53
C ASN A 85 6.94 16.55 5.38
N ILE A 86 6.15 15.74 4.66
CA ILE A 86 6.42 14.32 4.44
C ILE A 86 6.46 14.03 2.94
N ASN A 87 7.22 12.99 2.57
CA ASN A 87 7.21 12.45 1.21
C ASN A 87 6.25 11.28 1.16
N LEU A 88 5.40 11.25 0.13
CA LEU A 88 4.49 10.15 -0.16
C LEU A 88 4.99 9.41 -1.40
N ALA A 89 4.85 8.08 -1.42
CA ALA A 89 4.88 7.35 -2.68
C ALA A 89 3.76 7.88 -3.60
N ASP A 90 4.05 7.96 -4.90
CA ASP A 90 3.03 8.25 -5.91
C ASP A 90 1.92 7.19 -5.84
N GLU A 91 0.67 7.58 -6.05
CA GLU A 91 -0.48 6.68 -6.00
C GLU A 91 -0.34 5.48 -6.95
N ARG A 92 0.37 5.63 -8.07
CA ARG A 92 0.64 4.56 -9.03
C ARG A 92 1.66 3.54 -8.52
N ASP A 93 2.67 3.99 -7.76
CA ASP A 93 3.57 3.09 -7.04
C ASP A 93 2.82 2.33 -5.95
N VAL A 94 1.92 3.01 -5.23
CA VAL A 94 1.07 2.36 -4.23
C VAL A 94 0.09 1.38 -4.88
N ALA A 95 -0.41 1.68 -6.08
CA ALA A 95 -1.27 0.77 -6.83
C ALA A 95 -0.57 -0.57 -7.14
N ALA A 96 0.70 -0.52 -7.55
CA ALA A 96 1.50 -1.73 -7.71
C ALA A 96 1.65 -2.51 -6.40
N MET A 97 1.86 -1.82 -5.27
CA MET A 97 1.90 -2.46 -3.95
C MET A 97 0.56 -3.10 -3.57
N LYS A 98 -0.58 -2.55 -4.00
CA LYS A 98 -1.91 -3.16 -3.78
C LYS A 98 -2.12 -4.40 -4.62
N ILE A 99 -1.69 -4.40 -5.88
CA ILE A 99 -1.72 -5.60 -6.72
C ILE A 99 -0.89 -6.73 -6.08
N ASP A 100 0.29 -6.40 -5.54
CA ASP A 100 1.15 -7.34 -4.79
C ASP A 100 0.45 -7.88 -3.54
N ALA A 101 -0.13 -7.00 -2.72
CA ALA A 101 -0.86 -7.38 -1.50
C ALA A 101 -2.07 -8.27 -1.80
N ILE A 102 -2.84 -7.97 -2.86
CA ILE A 102 -3.99 -8.79 -3.29
C ILE A 102 -3.52 -10.13 -3.85
N SER A 103 -2.39 -10.16 -4.56
CA SER A 103 -1.83 -11.40 -5.11
C SER A 103 -1.38 -12.40 -4.06
N SER A 104 -1.26 -11.99 -2.79
CA SER A 104 -0.92 -12.87 -1.67
C SER A 104 -2.14 -13.25 -0.82
N ARG A 105 -2.79 -12.30 -0.16
CA ARG A 105 -3.99 -12.56 0.68
C ARG A 105 -5.12 -11.58 0.41
N GLY A 106 -4.81 -10.32 0.09
CA GLY A 106 -5.79 -9.27 -0.20
C GLY A 106 -6.81 -9.00 0.91
N SER A 107 -6.61 -7.93 1.68
CA SER A 107 -7.64 -7.45 2.61
C SER A 107 -8.76 -6.70 1.88
N LYS A 108 -9.92 -6.55 2.52
CA LYS A 108 -11.03 -5.73 1.97
C LYS A 108 -10.60 -4.29 1.68
N LYS A 109 -9.70 -3.74 2.49
CA LYS A 109 -9.12 -2.40 2.27
C LYS A 109 -8.28 -2.35 0.98
N ASP A 110 -7.57 -3.42 0.64
CA ASP A 110 -6.77 -3.47 -0.60
C ASP A 110 -7.65 -3.46 -1.84
N PHE A 111 -8.77 -4.19 -1.82
CA PHE A 111 -9.76 -4.16 -2.90
C PHE A 111 -10.48 -2.81 -3.01
N ILE A 112 -10.85 -2.19 -1.87
CA ILE A 112 -11.39 -0.82 -1.85
C ILE A 112 -10.39 0.15 -2.49
N ASP A 113 -9.13 0.09 -2.07
CA ASP A 113 -8.05 0.94 -2.56
C ASP A 113 -7.88 0.76 -4.08
N LEU A 114 -7.84 -0.49 -4.57
CA LEU A 114 -7.78 -0.79 -6.00
C LEU A 114 -8.99 -0.26 -6.77
N PHE A 115 -10.21 -0.40 -6.22
CA PHE A 115 -11.42 0.12 -6.86
C PHE A 115 -11.35 1.64 -7.10
N PHE A 116 -10.89 2.42 -6.12
CA PHE A 116 -10.75 3.86 -6.32
C PHE A 116 -9.61 4.22 -7.28
N LEU A 117 -8.51 3.45 -7.29
CA LEU A 117 -7.45 3.58 -8.28
C LEU A 117 -7.96 3.31 -9.71
N LEU A 118 -8.82 2.31 -9.89
CA LEU A 118 -9.43 1.94 -11.18
C LEU A 118 -10.48 2.94 -11.71
N LYS A 119 -10.86 3.95 -10.91
CA LYS A 119 -11.61 5.12 -11.39
C LYS A 119 -10.71 6.13 -12.12
N LYS A 120 -9.40 6.10 -11.87
CA LYS A 120 -8.40 7.04 -12.41
C LYS A 120 -7.48 6.41 -13.44
N HIS A 121 -7.26 5.09 -13.37
CA HIS A 121 -6.33 4.34 -14.20
C HIS A 121 -7.00 3.11 -14.81
N THR A 122 -6.49 2.64 -15.95
CA THR A 122 -6.91 1.33 -16.47
C THR A 122 -6.19 0.21 -15.71
N LEU A 123 -6.78 -0.97 -15.66
CA LEU A 123 -6.12 -2.13 -15.04
C LEU A 123 -4.85 -2.52 -15.79
N GLU A 124 -4.83 -2.36 -17.13
CA GLU A 124 -3.64 -2.61 -17.95
C GLU A 124 -2.48 -1.68 -17.58
N ASP A 125 -2.74 -0.37 -17.43
CA ASP A 125 -1.71 0.58 -16.99
C ASP A 125 -1.13 0.21 -15.62
N LEU A 126 -1.98 -0.19 -14.68
CA LEU A 126 -1.54 -0.58 -13.34
C LEU A 126 -0.72 -1.88 -13.34
N LEU A 127 -1.06 -2.84 -14.20
CA LEU A 127 -0.28 -4.06 -14.39
C LEU A 127 1.09 -3.78 -15.04
N ASP A 128 1.15 -2.82 -15.96
CA ASP A 128 2.42 -2.37 -16.55
C ASP A 128 3.31 -1.67 -15.53
N ILE A 129 2.74 -0.83 -14.66
CA ILE A 129 3.46 -0.17 -13.57
C ILE A 129 3.94 -1.20 -12.55
N PHE A 130 3.09 -2.17 -12.19
CA PHE A 130 3.47 -3.31 -11.36
C PHE A 130 4.68 -4.05 -11.96
N SER A 131 4.63 -4.35 -13.25
CA SER A 131 5.71 -5.03 -13.98
C SER A 131 7.02 -4.24 -13.94
N LYS A 132 6.95 -2.90 -14.06
CA LYS A 132 8.13 -2.01 -13.97
C LYS A 132 8.70 -1.97 -12.56
N LYS A 133 7.84 -1.90 -11.53
CA LYS A 133 8.25 -1.85 -10.13
C LYS A 133 8.94 -3.15 -9.69
N TYR A 134 8.37 -4.28 -10.08
CA TYR A 134 8.83 -5.62 -9.72
C TYR A 134 9.61 -6.30 -10.84
N LYS A 135 10.34 -5.53 -11.68
CA LYS A 135 11.05 -6.00 -12.89
C LYS A 135 12.01 -7.18 -12.68
N ASN A 136 12.49 -7.38 -11.46
CA ASN A 136 13.43 -8.45 -11.10
C ASN A 136 12.74 -9.73 -10.58
N ILE A 137 11.40 -9.73 -10.51
CA ILE A 137 10.60 -10.85 -10.03
C ILE A 137 9.87 -11.47 -11.22
N LYS A 138 9.88 -12.80 -11.28
CA LYS A 138 9.02 -13.53 -12.21
C LYS A 138 7.63 -13.64 -11.59
N PHE A 139 6.66 -12.97 -12.18
CA PHE A 139 5.26 -13.10 -11.82
C PHE A 139 4.46 -13.79 -12.92
N ASN A 140 3.37 -14.43 -12.52
CA ASN A 140 2.42 -15.04 -13.45
C ASN A 140 1.21 -14.11 -13.59
N LYS A 141 1.06 -13.47 -14.75
CA LYS A 141 -0.05 -12.53 -15.03
C LYS A 141 -1.42 -13.18 -14.81
N LEU A 142 -1.60 -14.44 -15.19
CA LEU A 142 -2.86 -15.17 -14.98
C LEU A 142 -3.14 -15.39 -13.48
N HIS A 143 -2.10 -15.69 -12.69
CA HIS A 143 -2.25 -15.79 -11.23
C HIS A 143 -2.69 -14.45 -10.64
N ILE A 144 -2.04 -13.34 -11.01
CA ILE A 144 -2.41 -11.99 -10.54
C ILE A 144 -3.88 -11.71 -10.87
N LEU A 145 -4.31 -11.89 -12.12
CA LEU A 145 -5.69 -11.63 -12.53
C LEU A 145 -6.69 -12.50 -11.76
N LYS A 146 -6.36 -13.76 -11.48
CA LYS A 146 -7.19 -14.64 -10.64
C LYS A 146 -7.29 -14.13 -9.20
N SER A 147 -6.18 -13.71 -8.60
CA SER A 147 -6.18 -13.12 -7.25
C SER A 147 -7.00 -11.83 -7.19
N LEU A 148 -6.92 -10.97 -8.20
CA LEU A 148 -7.73 -9.76 -8.28
C LEU A 148 -9.25 -10.04 -8.38
N ALA A 149 -9.64 -11.25 -8.81
CA ALA A 149 -11.03 -11.70 -8.86
C ALA A 149 -11.45 -12.56 -7.66
N PHE A 150 -10.55 -12.82 -6.71
CA PHE A 150 -10.77 -13.70 -5.57
C PHE A 150 -10.96 -12.89 -4.27
N PHE A 151 -12.21 -12.79 -3.81
CA PHE A 151 -12.58 -11.93 -2.69
C PHE A 151 -12.81 -12.67 -1.37
N GLU A 152 -12.69 -14.00 -1.35
CA GLU A 152 -13.13 -14.85 -0.24
C GLU A 152 -12.42 -14.50 1.07
N ASP A 153 -11.10 -14.31 1.03
CA ASP A 153 -10.29 -13.91 2.19
C ASP A 153 -10.69 -12.54 2.75
N ALA A 154 -11.16 -11.64 1.87
CA ALA A 154 -11.59 -10.30 2.22
C ALA A 154 -13.04 -10.24 2.74
N GLU A 155 -13.88 -11.27 2.54
CA GLU A 155 -15.31 -11.17 2.87
C GLU A 155 -15.55 -10.86 4.35
N SER A 156 -14.76 -11.50 5.23
CA SER A 156 -14.91 -11.38 6.68
C SER A 156 -14.37 -10.09 7.28
N ASP A 157 -13.56 -9.33 6.54
CA ASP A 157 -12.98 -8.08 7.02
C ASP A 157 -14.07 -7.01 7.24
N PRO A 158 -13.98 -6.18 8.28
CA PRO A 158 -14.90 -5.06 8.44
C PRO A 158 -14.68 -4.02 7.33
N MET A 159 -15.76 -3.34 6.93
CA MET A 159 -15.63 -2.13 6.11
C MET A 159 -14.88 -1.06 6.92
N PRO A 160 -13.88 -0.37 6.33
CA PRO A 160 -13.30 0.80 6.96
C PRO A 160 -14.31 1.94 7.01
N VAL A 161 -14.01 2.97 7.81
CA VAL A 161 -14.76 4.24 7.76
C VAL A 161 -14.54 4.87 6.38
N MET A 162 -15.58 4.88 5.57
CA MET A 162 -15.57 5.41 4.22
C MET A 162 -15.82 6.92 4.23
N LEU A 163 -15.04 7.67 3.45
CA LEU A 163 -15.23 9.11 3.22
C LEU A 163 -15.89 9.39 1.87
N GLN A 164 -15.87 8.40 0.97
CA GLN A 164 -16.60 8.39 -0.29
C GLN A 164 -17.48 7.14 -0.36
N SER A 165 -18.70 7.30 -0.87
CA SER A 165 -19.67 6.21 -0.95
C SER A 165 -19.18 5.08 -1.85
N ALA A 166 -19.06 3.87 -1.28
CA ALA A 166 -18.86 2.62 -1.99
C ALA A 166 -19.31 1.46 -1.10
N ASP A 167 -20.15 0.59 -1.63
CA ASP A 167 -20.52 -0.67 -0.97
C ASP A 167 -19.68 -1.83 -1.54
N TRP A 168 -19.57 -2.89 -0.74
CA TRP A 168 -18.71 -4.02 -1.07
C TRP A 168 -19.13 -4.77 -2.34
N ILE A 169 -20.43 -4.84 -2.64
CA ILE A 169 -20.93 -5.55 -3.81
C ILE A 169 -20.55 -4.77 -5.08
N SER A 170 -20.77 -3.46 -5.08
CA SER A 170 -20.38 -2.57 -6.19
C SER A 170 -18.87 -2.60 -6.46
N ILE A 171 -18.05 -2.65 -5.42
CA ILE A 171 -16.59 -2.76 -5.53
C ILE A 171 -16.20 -4.03 -6.29
N LYS A 172 -16.70 -5.20 -5.85
CA LYS A 172 -16.39 -6.49 -6.47
C LYS A 172 -16.81 -6.53 -7.93
N ASN A 173 -18.04 -6.12 -8.22
CA ASN A 173 -18.58 -6.11 -9.59
C ASN A 173 -17.73 -5.22 -10.51
N SER A 174 -17.33 -4.04 -10.04
CA SER A 174 -16.50 -3.12 -10.83
C SER A 174 -15.12 -3.70 -11.11
N ILE A 175 -14.47 -4.33 -10.14
CA ILE A 175 -13.16 -4.96 -10.34
C ILE A 175 -13.27 -6.13 -11.33
N GLN A 176 -14.29 -6.98 -11.20
CA GLN A 176 -14.54 -8.09 -12.13
C GLN A 176 -14.78 -7.59 -13.56
N GLU A 177 -15.55 -6.51 -13.74
CA GLU A 177 -15.77 -5.88 -15.03
C GLU A 177 -14.43 -5.43 -15.65
N LYS A 178 -13.58 -4.73 -14.87
CA LYS A 178 -12.26 -4.29 -15.35
C LYS A 178 -11.35 -5.46 -15.75
N ILE A 179 -11.42 -6.58 -15.04
CA ILE A 179 -10.66 -7.79 -15.39
C ILE A 179 -11.17 -8.42 -16.69
N SER A 180 -12.49 -8.45 -16.91
CA SER A 180 -13.09 -9.11 -18.10
C SER A 180 -12.69 -8.49 -19.44
N ILE A 181 -12.22 -7.24 -19.43
CA ILE A 181 -11.80 -6.49 -20.62
C ILE A 181 -10.31 -6.72 -20.93
N ILE A 182 -9.54 -7.34 -20.01
CA ILE A 182 -8.13 -7.63 -20.23
C ILE A 182 -7.97 -8.81 -21.18
N SER A 183 -7.28 -8.58 -22.30
CA SER A 183 -6.82 -9.65 -23.19
C SER A 183 -5.76 -10.50 -22.49
N ILE A 184 -5.99 -11.82 -22.43
CA ILE A 184 -5.09 -12.82 -21.85
C ILE A 184 -4.18 -13.39 -22.92
#